data_AF-M3JD55-F1
#
_entry.id   AF-M3JD55-F1
#
_cell.length_a   1.000
_cell.length_b   1.000
_cell.length_c   1.000
_cell.angle_alpha   90.00
_cell.angle_beta   90.00
_cell.angle_gamma   90.00
#
_symmetry.space_group_name_H-M   'P 1'
#
loop_
_entity.id
_entity.type
_entity.pdbx_description
1 polymer ?
#
loop_
_entity_poly.entity_id
_entity_poly.type
_entity_poly.pdbx_seq_one_letter_code
_entity_poly.pdbx_strand_id
1 'polypeptide(L)' 'MLNEPHEALFGGAAGDEILKNIVLLARNRGVKYLACEIGYDQRESMQSALKFNGFEAEFYKDLAGFDRGFVAKNLFANF' A
#
# COMPACT_ATOMS: atom_id res chain seq x y z
N MET A 1 -16.03 -20.55 2.29
CA MET A 1 -16.88 -19.37 2.58
C MET A 1 -16.80 -18.46 1.37
N LEU A 2 -17.93 -18.04 0.81
CA LEU A 2 -17.99 -17.04 -0.25
C LEU A 2 -19.11 -16.06 0.11
N ASN A 3 -19.04 -15.51 1.32
CA ASN A 3 -20.05 -14.60 1.87
C ASN A 3 -19.64 -13.13 1.73
N GLU A 4 -18.42 -12.87 1.26
CA GLU A 4 -17.86 -11.54 1.07
C GLU A 4 -17.83 -11.19 -0.42
N PRO A 5 -18.06 -9.91 -0.79
CA PRO A 5 -18.07 -9.50 -2.18
C PRO A 5 -16.73 -9.73 -2.86
N HIS A 6 -16.75 -10.31 -4.07
CA HIS A 6 -15.53 -10.55 -4.86
C HIS A 6 -14.72 -9.25 -5.07
N GLU A 7 -15.38 -8.17 -5.45
CA GLU A 7 -14.73 -6.87 -5.67
C GLU A 7 -14.07 -6.28 -4.42
N ALA A 8 -14.47 -6.71 -3.22
CA ALA A 8 -13.85 -6.28 -1.97
C ALA A 8 -12.62 -7.14 -1.58
N LEU A 9 -12.47 -8.31 -2.22
CA LEU A 9 -11.44 -9.29 -1.88
C LEU A 9 -10.30 -9.36 -2.90
N PHE A 10 -10.62 -9.20 -4.18
CA PHE A 10 -9.67 -9.46 -5.25
C PHE A 10 -9.10 -8.15 -5.81
N GLY A 11 -7.83 -7.91 -5.52
CA GLY A 11 -7.10 -6.69 -5.92
C GLY A 11 -6.50 -6.72 -7.33
N GLY A 12 -6.73 -7.79 -8.11
CA GLY A 12 -6.13 -8.04 -9.42
C GLY A 12 -5.63 -9.49 -9.55
N ALA A 13 -4.69 -9.73 -10.45
CA ALA A 13 -4.10 -11.05 -10.67
C ALA A 13 -3.05 -11.40 -9.60
N ALA A 14 -2.20 -10.43 -9.22
CA ALA A 14 -1.23 -10.56 -8.13
C ALA A 14 -1.83 -10.19 -6.77
N GLY A 15 -2.93 -9.42 -6.76
CA GLY A 15 -3.66 -8.99 -5.57
C GLY A 15 -3.15 -7.68 -4.95
N ASP A 16 -2.16 -7.02 -5.55
CA ASP A 16 -1.58 -5.75 -5.08
C ASP A 16 -1.79 -4.57 -6.04
N GLU A 17 -2.48 -4.80 -7.17
CA GLU A 17 -2.62 -3.83 -8.24
C GLU A 17 -3.44 -2.61 -7.79
N ILE A 18 -4.50 -2.82 -7.01
CA ILE A 18 -5.27 -1.71 -6.42
C ILE A 18 -4.37 -0.84 -5.53
N LEU A 19 -3.53 -1.44 -4.69
CA LEU A 19 -2.61 -0.70 -3.82
C LEU A 19 -1.59 0.09 -4.63
N LYS A 20 -1.00 -0.51 -5.68
CA LYS A 20 -0.10 0.19 -6.60
C LYS A 20 -0.77 1.37 -7.30
N ASN A 21 -2.03 1.21 -7.71
CA ASN A 21 -2.81 2.29 -8.31
C ASN A 21 -3.12 3.42 -7.30
N ILE A 22 -3.40 3.08 -6.04
CA ILE A 22 -3.57 4.07 -4.97
C ILE A 22 -2.27 4.86 -4.76
N VAL A 23 -1.11 4.20 -4.73
CA VAL A 23 0.20 4.85 -4.61
C VAL A 23 0.45 5.82 -5.77
N LEU A 24 0.16 5.40 -7.01
CA LEU A 24 0.29 6.27 -8.19
C LEU A 24 -0.67 7.46 -8.13
N LEU A 25 -1.92 7.23 -7.72
CA LEU A 25 -2.92 8.29 -7.57
C LEU A 25 -2.49 9.30 -6.49
N ALA A 26 -1.99 8.82 -5.36
CA ALA A 26 -1.50 9.64 -4.26
C ALA A 26 -0.34 10.54 -4.71
N ARG A 27 0.63 9.98 -5.45
CA ARG A 27 1.72 10.73 -6.08
C ARG A 27 1.17 11.85 -6.97
N ASN A 28 0.28 11.50 -7.90
CA ASN A 28 -0.23 12.43 -8.91
C ASN A 28 -1.06 13.57 -8.30
N ARG A 29 -1.69 13.32 -7.13
CA ARG A 29 -2.45 14.32 -6.38
C ARG A 29 -1.63 15.10 -5.36
N GLY A 30 -0.32 14.82 -5.24
CA GLY A 30 0.53 15.46 -4.23
C GLY A 30 0.11 15.11 -2.79
N VAL A 31 -0.50 13.94 -2.59
CA VAL A 31 -0.90 13.48 -1.25
C VAL A 31 0.34 13.36 -0.38
N LYS A 32 0.27 13.96 0.82
CA LYS A 32 1.41 14.05 1.74
C LYS A 32 1.70 12.73 2.46
N TYR A 33 0.66 12.02 2.86
CA TYR A 33 0.76 10.77 3.60
C TYR A 33 -0.21 9.73 3.05
N LEU A 34 0.24 8.48 3.00
CA LEU A 34 -0.58 7.32 2.66
C LEU A 34 -0.41 6.28 3.78
N ALA A 35 -1.52 5.74 4.28
CA ALA A 35 -1.50 4.60 5.18
C ALA A 35 -2.45 3.53 4.62
N CYS A 36 -1.94 2.32 4.40
CA CYS A 36 -2.72 1.22 3.84
C CYS A 36 -2.37 -0.09 4.53
N GLU A 37 -3.40 -0.94 4.71
CA GLU A 37 -3.18 -2.36 4.96
C GLU A 37 -2.68 -3.06 3.69
N ILE A 38 -1.95 -4.16 3.89
CA ILE A 38 -1.38 -5.02 2.85
C ILE A 38 -1.55 -6.50 3.24
N GLY A 39 -1.50 -7.38 2.24
CA GLY A 39 -1.31 -8.82 2.47
C GLY A 39 0.06 -9.08 3.12
N TYR A 40 0.14 -10.13 3.95
CA TYR A 40 1.35 -10.41 4.75
C TYR A 40 2.60 -10.70 3.92
N ASP A 41 2.43 -11.09 2.65
CA ASP A 41 3.46 -11.39 1.66
C ASP A 41 3.72 -10.24 0.68
N GLN A 42 3.01 -9.12 0.80
CA GLN A 42 3.05 -8.02 -0.17
C GLN A 42 4.06 -6.92 0.16
N ARG A 43 4.80 -7.04 1.28
CA ARG A 43 5.74 -6.01 1.76
C ARG A 43 6.74 -5.56 0.69
N GLU A 44 7.46 -6.49 0.07
CA GLU A 44 8.54 -6.16 -0.88
C GLU A 44 8.01 -5.48 -2.15
N SER A 45 6.88 -5.97 -2.65
CA SER A 45 6.20 -5.38 -3.81
C SER A 45 5.77 -3.94 -3.52
N MET A 46 5.15 -3.71 -2.35
CA MET A 46 4.72 -2.38 -1.94
C MET A 46 5.88 -1.44 -1.63
N GLN A 47 6.96 -1.93 -1.01
CA GLN A 47 8.16 -1.14 -0.78
C GLN A 47 8.76 -0.64 -2.10
N SER A 48 8.81 -1.50 -3.11
CA SER A 48 9.29 -1.15 -4.45
C SER A 48 8.40 -0.10 -5.12
N ALA A 49 7.07 -0.29 -5.04
CA ALA A 49 6.10 0.63 -5.62
C ALA A 49 6.12 2.02 -4.97
N LEU A 50 6.20 2.08 -3.64
CA LEU A 50 6.28 3.33 -2.88
C LEU A 50 7.56 4.10 -3.21
N LYS A 51 8.72 3.42 -3.17
CA LYS A 51 10.02 4.01 -3.50
C LYS A 51 10.04 4.56 -4.92
N PHE A 52 9.56 3.79 -5.90
CA PHE A 52 9.47 4.22 -7.29
C PHE A 52 8.60 5.48 -7.47
N ASN A 53 7.60 5.67 -6.61
CA ASN A 53 6.68 6.81 -6.66
C ASN A 53 7.07 7.98 -5.74
N GLY A 54 8.27 7.96 -5.14
CA GLY A 54 8.76 9.08 -4.34
C GLY A 54 8.22 9.11 -2.91
N PHE A 55 7.81 7.96 -2.39
CA PHE A 55 7.41 7.81 -1.01
C PHE A 55 8.49 7.10 -0.19
N GLU A 56 8.74 7.61 1.01
CA GLU A 56 9.45 6.89 2.07
C GLU A 56 8.42 6.23 2.98
N ALA A 57 8.60 4.94 3.30
CA ALA A 57 7.59 4.16 4.00
C ALA A 57 8.15 3.40 5.20
N GLU A 58 7.41 3.43 6.29
CA GLU A 58 7.60 2.59 7.46
C GLU A 58 6.55 1.47 7.44
N PHE A 59 7.01 0.23 7.52
CA PHE A 59 6.16 -0.96 7.56
C PHE A 59 6.03 -1.46 8.98
N TYR A 60 4.81 -1.84 9.37
CA TYR A 60 4.52 -2.32 10.72
C TYR A 60 3.90 -3.71 10.71
N LYS A 61 4.12 -4.40 11.82
CA LYS A 61 3.58 -5.72 12.09
C LYS A 61 2.37 -5.66 12.99
N ASP A 62 1.46 -6.61 12.82
CA ASP A 62 0.38 -6.83 13.78
C ASP A 62 0.88 -7.56 15.05
N LEU A 63 -0.04 -7.81 16.00
CA LEU A 63 0.27 -8.52 17.25
C LEU A 63 0.68 -9.99 17.03
N ALA A 64 0.38 -10.56 15.87
CA ALA A 64 0.79 -11.91 15.48
C ALA A 64 2.16 -11.92 14.78
N GLY A 65 2.78 -10.75 14.55
CA GLY A 65 4.12 -10.62 13.98
C GLY A 65 4.18 -10.61 12.45
N PHE A 66 3.03 -10.54 11.78
CA PHE A 66 2.96 -10.44 10.31
C PHE A 66 2.99 -8.98 9.86
N ASP A 67 3.68 -8.69 8.76
CA ASP A 67 3.53 -7.40 8.09
C ASP A 67 2.06 -7.18 7.74
N ARG A 68 1.50 -6.04 8.13
CA ARG A 68 0.06 -5.77 7.97
C ARG A 68 -0.23 -4.46 7.26
N GLY A 69 0.71 -3.52 7.27
CA GLY A 69 0.53 -2.26 6.57
C GLY A 69 1.77 -1.39 6.57
N PHE A 70 1.60 -0.19 6.04
CA PHE A 70 2.62 0.83 6.03
C PHE A 70 2.04 2.22 6.27
N VAL A 71 2.91 3.13 6.71
CA VAL A 71 2.71 4.57 6.64
C VAL A 71 3.80 5.15 5.75
N ALA A 72 3.40 5.88 4.72
CA ALA A 72 4.27 6.42 3.70
C ALA A 72 4.16 7.94 3.61
N LYS A 73 5.29 8.63 3.56
CA LYS A 73 5.42 10.08 3.41
C LYS A 73 5.92 10.42 2.02
N ASN A 74 5.24 11.36 1.37
CA ASN A 74 5.67 11.90 0.08
C ASN A 74 6.87 12.83 0.28
N LEU A 75 7.97 12.51 -0.39
CA LEU A 75 9.23 13.27 -0.29
C LEU A 75 9.18 14.62 -1.01
N PHE A 76 8.17 14.85 -1.85
CA PHE A 76 8.01 16.06 -2.67
C PHE A 76 6.87 16.96 -2.20
N ALA A 77 6.14 16.59 -1.14
CA ALA A 77 5.06 17.41 -0.60
C ALA A 77 5.63 18.46 0.36
N ASN A 78 5.48 19.76 0.02
CA ASN A 78 5.89 20.86 0.88
C ASN A 78 5.04 20.95 2.17
N PHE A 79 5.62 21.54 3.22
CA PHE A 79 4.94 21.87 4.48
C PHE A 79 4.31 23.25 4.43
#